data_AF-A0A2M8E7U3-F1
#
_entry.id   AF-A0A2M8E7U3-F1
#
_cell.length_a   1.000
_cell.length_b   1.000
_cell.length_c   1.000
_cell.angle_alpha   90.00
_cell.angle_beta   90.00
_cell.angle_gamma   90.00
#
_symmetry.space_group_name_H-M   'P 1'
#
loop_
_entity.id
_entity.type
_entity.pdbx_description
1 polymer ?
#
loop_
_entity_poly.entity_id
_entity_poly.type
_entity_poly.pdbx_seq_one_letter_code
_entity_poly.pdbx_strand_id
1 'polypeptide(L)'
;IVFALQRALAHGLTRQRVPADLLQVDWVDPFGQAHPIWHIDQPTLLAHPAQLEPGAVNTSATVQKLQKITLHIQTPLRLQSQGKPLGVGQLTPRALVSAVTRRAALLMEFHAGQSGWGEAAQRIAHLSQSLTDSQDLHWFDWTRYSSRQQQEMTLGGVLGNWTLHGAADTLAEIAPWLWLGQWLHVGKNASMGMGGYTLFSR
;
A
#
# COMPACT_ATOMS: atom_id res chain seq x y z
N ILE A 1 -17.11 4.36 10.75
CA ILE A 1 -15.86 5.16 10.56
C ILE A 1 -16.16 6.66 10.62
N VAL A 2 -17.09 7.19 9.82
CA VAL A 2 -17.49 8.61 9.81
C VAL A 2 -17.76 9.17 11.21
N PHE A 3 -18.66 8.56 12.00
CA PHE A 3 -18.93 9.01 13.38
C PHE A 3 -17.70 8.97 14.31
N ALA A 4 -16.79 8.02 14.12
CA ALA A 4 -15.56 7.96 14.90
C ALA A 4 -14.61 9.11 14.54
N LEU A 5 -14.51 9.45 13.25
CA LEU A 5 -13.75 10.62 12.78
C LEU A 5 -14.34 11.92 13.29
N GLN A 6 -15.67 12.10 13.23
CA GLN A 6 -16.35 13.27 13.81
C GLN A 6 -15.99 13.46 15.29
N ARG A 7 -16.09 12.39 16.09
CA ARG A 7 -15.72 12.43 17.51
C ARG A 7 -14.25 12.75 17.72
N ALA A 8 -13.35 12.15 16.92
CA ALA A 8 -11.92 12.41 17.01
C ALA A 8 -11.57 13.87 16.68
N LEU A 9 -12.20 14.44 15.65
CA LEU A 9 -12.00 15.83 15.24
C LEU A 9 -12.55 16.82 16.29
N ALA A 10 -13.72 16.53 16.87
CA ALA A 10 -14.29 17.33 17.95
C ALA A 10 -13.42 17.32 19.23
N HIS A 11 -12.69 16.23 19.51
CA HIS A 11 -11.71 16.17 20.60
C HIS A 11 -10.38 16.87 20.30
N GLY A 12 -10.19 17.28 19.04
CA GLY A 12 -9.05 18.05 18.57
C GLY A 12 -7.88 17.22 18.07
N LEU A 13 -7.23 17.75 17.04
CA LEU A 13 -6.04 17.19 16.42
C LEU A 13 -4.77 17.86 16.95
N THR A 14 -3.62 17.21 16.70
CA THR A 14 -2.28 17.67 17.07
C THR A 14 -2.04 17.76 18.58
N ARG A 15 -0.84 18.20 18.99
CA ARG A 15 -0.49 18.42 20.40
C ARG A 15 -1.35 19.50 21.05
N GLN A 16 -1.81 20.48 20.26
CA GLN A 16 -2.62 21.60 20.74
C GLN A 16 -4.11 21.27 20.90
N ARG A 17 -4.54 20.05 20.49
CA ARG A 17 -5.94 19.62 20.51
C ARG A 17 -6.90 20.63 19.88
N VAL A 18 -6.52 21.16 18.72
CA VAL A 18 -7.36 22.12 17.99
C VAL A 18 -8.56 21.35 17.42
N PRO A 19 -9.80 21.66 17.83
CA PRO A 19 -11.00 20.98 17.33
C PRO A 19 -11.24 21.32 15.87
N ALA A 20 -11.89 20.39 15.16
CA ALA A 20 -12.33 20.57 13.79
C ALA A 20 -13.67 19.87 13.56
N ASP A 21 -14.41 20.32 12.55
CA ASP A 21 -15.65 19.68 12.11
C ASP A 21 -15.39 18.86 10.84
N LEU A 22 -16.00 17.67 10.78
CA LEU A 22 -16.07 16.90 9.54
C LEU A 22 -17.20 17.45 8.68
N LEU A 23 -16.86 18.13 7.59
CA LEU A 23 -17.85 18.75 6.70
C LEU A 23 -18.43 17.75 5.69
N GLN A 24 -17.56 16.94 5.08
CA GLN A 24 -17.93 16.03 4.00
C GLN A 24 -17.04 14.79 4.01
N VAL A 25 -17.58 13.68 3.52
CA VAL A 25 -16.79 12.49 3.16
C VAL A 25 -17.14 12.12 1.72
N ASP A 26 -16.09 11.95 0.92
CA ASP A 26 -16.21 11.54 -0.48
C ASP A 26 -15.74 10.09 -0.65
N TRP A 27 -16.46 9.34 -1.47
CA TRP A 27 -15.96 8.13 -2.10
C TRP A 27 -15.19 8.54 -3.34
N VAL A 28 -13.92 8.16 -3.43
CA VAL A 28 -13.10 8.38 -4.62
C VAL A 28 -13.18 7.13 -5.48
N ASP A 29 -13.68 7.28 -6.70
CA ASP A 29 -13.81 6.17 -7.64
C ASP A 29 -12.45 5.76 -8.25
N PRO A 30 -12.39 4.66 -9.01
CA PRO A 30 -11.14 4.20 -9.64
C PRO A 30 -10.49 5.19 -10.63
N PHE A 31 -11.23 6.20 -11.10
CA PHE A 31 -10.72 7.25 -11.98
C PHE A 31 -10.24 8.49 -11.21
N GLY A 32 -10.32 8.46 -9.88
CA GLY A 32 -9.94 9.57 -9.01
C GLY A 32 -11.04 10.63 -8.86
N GLN A 33 -12.26 10.37 -9.34
CA GLN A 33 -13.37 11.29 -9.17
C GLN A 33 -13.96 11.14 -7.76
N ALA A 34 -14.12 12.27 -7.07
CA ALA A 34 -14.75 12.32 -5.76
C ALA A 34 -16.28 12.41 -5.90
N HIS A 35 -16.97 11.51 -5.21
CA HIS A 35 -18.43 11.45 -5.12
C HIS A 35 -18.84 11.64 -3.65
N PRO A 36 -19.62 12.67 -3.30
CA PRO A 36 -20.02 12.90 -1.92
C PRO A 36 -20.93 11.78 -1.43
N ILE A 37 -20.54 11.14 -0.32
CA ILE A 37 -21.29 10.04 0.31
C ILE A 37 -21.83 10.39 1.69
N TRP A 38 -21.40 11.50 2.27
CA TRP A 38 -21.88 12.00 3.56
C TRP A 38 -21.57 13.50 3.69
N HIS A 39 -22.49 14.27 4.25
CA HIS A 39 -22.30 15.70 4.53
C HIS A 39 -22.82 16.04 5.94
N ILE A 40 -22.27 17.06 6.59
CA ILE A 40 -22.68 17.48 7.94
C ILE A 40 -24.17 17.85 8.02
N ASP A 41 -24.69 18.49 6.97
CA ASP A 41 -26.12 18.87 6.86
C ASP A 41 -27.04 17.69 6.50
N GLN A 42 -26.46 16.57 6.05
CA GLN A 42 -27.17 15.36 5.65
C GLN A 42 -26.44 14.14 6.23
N PRO A 43 -26.59 13.86 7.54
CA PRO A 43 -25.75 12.90 8.26
C PRO A 43 -26.10 11.43 7.98
N THR A 44 -26.66 11.14 6.80
CA THR A 44 -26.95 9.78 6.32
C THR A 44 -25.88 9.38 5.33
N LEU A 45 -25.22 8.24 5.60
CA LEU A 45 -24.23 7.69 4.68
C LEU A 45 -24.93 7.12 3.45
N LEU A 46 -24.60 7.63 2.27
CA LEU A 46 -25.07 7.11 0.99
C LEU A 46 -24.38 5.79 0.66
N ALA A 47 -25.15 4.90 0.05
CA ALA A 47 -24.61 3.67 -0.53
C ALA A 47 -23.61 4.02 -1.64
N HIS A 48 -22.49 3.32 -1.66
CA HIS A 48 -21.42 3.52 -2.64
C HIS A 48 -20.72 2.18 -2.91
N PRO A 49 -20.04 2.02 -4.05
CA PRO A 49 -19.26 0.83 -4.33
C PRO A 49 -18.12 0.65 -3.31
N ALA A 50 -18.27 -0.29 -2.40
CA ALA A 50 -17.25 -0.68 -1.42
C ALA A 50 -16.37 -1.83 -1.95
N GLN A 51 -16.13 -1.84 -3.26
CA GLN A 51 -15.38 -2.89 -3.96
C GLN A 51 -14.23 -2.26 -4.75
N LEU A 52 -13.10 -2.97 -4.76
CA LEU A 52 -11.94 -2.61 -5.55
C LEU A 52 -11.81 -3.64 -6.66
N GLU A 53 -12.10 -3.22 -7.88
CA GLU A 53 -11.81 -4.01 -9.06
C GLU A 53 -10.40 -3.71 -9.53
N PRO A 54 -9.56 -4.71 -9.81
CA PRO A 54 -8.31 -4.46 -10.49
C PRO A 54 -8.64 -3.90 -11.87
N GLY A 55 -8.41 -2.60 -12.06
CA GLY A 55 -8.60 -1.90 -13.33
C GLY A 55 -7.75 -2.49 -14.46
N ALA A 56 -7.68 -1.81 -15.62
CA ALA A 56 -7.10 -2.26 -16.90
C ALA A 56 -5.73 -2.97 -16.90
N VAL A 57 -5.00 -3.02 -15.78
CA VAL A 57 -3.90 -3.97 -15.52
C VAL A 57 -4.35 -5.44 -15.68
N ASN A 58 -5.66 -5.71 -15.70
CA ASN A 58 -6.24 -7.06 -15.82
C ASN A 58 -6.78 -7.46 -17.20
N THR A 59 -6.60 -6.68 -18.27
CA THR A 59 -6.90 -7.28 -19.59
C THR A 59 -5.77 -8.24 -19.95
N SER A 60 -6.11 -9.52 -20.09
CA SER A 60 -5.20 -10.60 -20.52
C SER A 60 -4.32 -10.20 -21.73
N ALA A 61 -4.80 -9.29 -22.58
CA ALA A 61 -4.06 -8.73 -23.70
C ALA A 61 -2.93 -7.73 -23.32
N THR A 62 -3.09 -6.92 -22.28
CA THR A 62 -2.02 -6.00 -21.79
C THR A 62 -0.98 -6.76 -20.98
N VAL A 63 -1.42 -7.79 -20.23
CA VAL A 63 -0.58 -8.59 -19.35
C VAL A 63 0.36 -9.52 -20.10
N GLN A 64 -0.06 -10.10 -21.22
CA GLN A 64 0.79 -10.99 -22.05
C GLN A 64 2.00 -10.27 -22.69
N LYS A 65 2.05 -8.94 -22.66
CA LYS A 65 3.18 -8.13 -23.17
C LYS A 65 3.93 -7.35 -22.09
N LEU A 66 3.61 -7.55 -20.81
CA LEU A 66 4.29 -6.85 -19.73
C LEU A 66 5.73 -7.37 -19.61
N GLN A 67 6.69 -6.57 -20.08
CA GLN A 67 8.13 -6.87 -19.95
C GLN A 67 8.72 -6.29 -18.65
N LYS A 68 8.03 -5.31 -18.06
CA LYS A 68 8.45 -4.65 -16.82
C LYS A 68 7.28 -4.05 -16.06
N ILE A 69 7.41 -3.97 -14.73
CA ILE A 69 6.48 -3.26 -13.83
C ILE A 69 7.26 -2.22 -13.07
N THR A 70 6.84 -0.95 -13.11
CA THR A 70 7.49 0.11 -12.32
C THR A 70 6.62 0.54 -11.15
N LEU A 71 7.19 0.53 -9.95
CA LEU A 71 6.62 1.10 -8.75
C LEU A 71 7.19 2.51 -8.54
N HIS A 72 6.35 3.48 -8.24
CA HIS A 72 6.77 4.77 -7.69
C HIS A 72 6.42 4.82 -6.22
N ILE A 73 7.43 4.75 -5.36
CA ILE A 73 7.29 4.71 -3.91
C ILE A 73 7.12 6.15 -3.40
N GLN A 74 5.91 6.45 -2.94
CA GLN A 74 5.46 7.80 -2.58
C GLN A 74 5.62 8.09 -1.08
N THR A 75 5.55 7.05 -0.24
CA THR A 75 5.81 7.18 1.19
C THR A 75 6.87 6.16 1.63
N PRO A 76 7.68 6.46 2.66
CA PRO A 76 8.90 5.70 2.91
C PRO A 76 8.64 4.20 3.07
N LEU A 77 9.16 3.38 2.17
CA LEU A 77 9.02 1.92 2.21
C LEU A 77 10.15 1.33 3.04
N ARG A 78 9.81 0.65 4.15
CA ARG A 78 10.79 -0.01 5.01
C ARG A 78 10.58 -1.52 5.00
N LEU A 79 11.37 -2.22 4.18
CA LEU A 79 11.45 -3.67 4.21
C LEU A 79 12.45 -4.11 5.29
N GLN A 80 12.23 -5.31 5.83
CA GLN A 80 13.07 -5.87 6.88
C GLN A 80 13.41 -7.34 6.60
N SER A 81 14.63 -7.72 6.97
CA SER A 81 15.04 -9.12 7.06
C SER A 81 15.56 -9.39 8.48
N GLN A 82 15.04 -10.44 9.11
CA GLN A 82 15.39 -10.81 10.50
C GLN A 82 15.32 -9.62 11.48
N GLY A 83 14.27 -8.80 11.35
CA GLY A 83 14.04 -7.62 12.18
C GLY A 83 14.90 -6.39 11.85
N LYS A 84 15.91 -6.52 10.96
CA LYS A 84 16.77 -5.42 10.53
C LYS A 84 16.24 -4.76 9.26
N PRO A 85 16.24 -3.43 9.15
CA PRO A 85 15.90 -2.74 7.90
C PRO A 85 16.85 -3.11 6.78
N LEU A 86 16.31 -3.29 5.58
CA LEU A 86 17.11 -3.45 4.36
C LEU A 86 17.44 -2.06 3.81
N GLY A 87 18.73 -1.76 3.67
CA GLY A 87 19.19 -0.57 2.95
C GLY A 87 18.98 -0.70 1.45
N VAL A 88 19.16 0.40 0.70
CA VAL A 88 18.93 0.45 -0.77
C VAL A 88 19.62 -0.72 -1.49
N GLY A 89 20.92 -0.94 -1.26
CA GLY A 89 21.67 -2.03 -1.90
C GLY A 89 21.33 -3.45 -1.43
N GLN A 90 20.39 -3.62 -0.50
CA GLN A 90 19.94 -4.93 0.00
C GLN A 90 18.49 -5.24 -0.41
N LEU A 91 17.82 -4.30 -1.07
CA LEU A 91 16.48 -4.48 -1.59
C LEU A 91 16.50 -5.41 -2.80
N THR A 92 15.55 -6.35 -2.82
CA THR A 92 15.42 -7.33 -3.91
C THR A 92 13.95 -7.47 -4.31
N PRO A 93 13.66 -7.87 -5.56
CA PRO A 93 12.29 -8.19 -6.00
C PRO A 93 11.61 -9.17 -5.06
N ARG A 94 12.33 -10.21 -4.62
CA ARG A 94 11.83 -11.20 -3.66
C ARG A 94 11.42 -10.56 -2.34
N ALA A 95 12.21 -9.65 -1.78
CA ALA A 95 11.87 -8.98 -0.53
C ALA A 95 10.59 -8.15 -0.65
N LEU A 96 10.44 -7.41 -1.75
CA LEU A 96 9.24 -6.62 -2.06
C LEU A 96 8.01 -7.51 -2.23
N VAL A 97 8.07 -8.50 -3.12
CA VAL A 97 6.94 -9.38 -3.42
C VAL A 97 6.56 -10.19 -2.19
N SER A 98 7.53 -10.71 -1.43
CA SER A 98 7.24 -11.42 -0.17
C SER A 98 6.53 -10.53 0.86
N ALA A 99 6.83 -9.23 0.92
CA ALA A 99 6.20 -8.30 1.84
C ALA A 99 4.76 -8.00 1.42
N VAL A 100 4.53 -7.79 0.13
CA VAL A 100 3.19 -7.56 -0.46
C VAL A 100 2.31 -8.79 -0.26
N THR A 101 2.76 -9.96 -0.72
CA THR A 101 1.93 -11.18 -0.75
C THR A 101 1.60 -11.66 0.65
N ARG A 102 2.55 -11.61 1.58
CA ARG A 102 2.32 -11.95 2.99
C ARG A 102 1.28 -11.03 3.63
N ARG A 103 1.37 -9.72 3.38
CA ARG A 103 0.39 -8.77 3.93
C ARG A 103 -1.01 -9.01 3.38
N ALA A 104 -1.12 -9.22 2.07
CA ALA A 104 -2.39 -9.57 1.44
C ALA A 104 -2.97 -10.86 2.03
N ALA A 105 -2.18 -11.94 2.11
CA ALA A 105 -2.65 -13.21 2.67
C ALA A 105 -3.14 -13.08 4.12
N LEU A 106 -2.39 -12.39 4.98
CA LEU A 106 -2.80 -12.15 6.38
C LEU A 106 -4.10 -11.33 6.47
N LEU A 107 -4.29 -10.35 5.58
CA LEU A 107 -5.53 -9.58 5.56
C LEU A 107 -6.72 -10.42 5.10
N MET A 108 -6.53 -11.26 4.07
CA MET A 108 -7.57 -12.16 3.60
C MET A 108 -7.98 -13.16 4.68
N GLU A 109 -7.00 -13.74 5.39
CA GLU A 109 -7.24 -14.72 6.43
C GLU A 109 -7.93 -14.11 7.66
N PHE A 110 -7.37 -13.02 8.20
CA PHE A 110 -7.84 -12.46 9.48
C PHE A 110 -8.98 -11.46 9.37
N HIS A 111 -9.21 -10.86 8.19
CA HIS A 111 -10.22 -9.81 8.02
C HIS A 111 -11.29 -10.13 6.98
N ALA A 112 -10.99 -10.97 5.98
CA ALA A 112 -11.98 -11.39 4.98
C ALA A 112 -12.53 -12.80 5.22
N GLY A 113 -12.02 -13.54 6.22
CA GLY A 113 -12.42 -14.91 6.50
C GLY A 113 -12.09 -15.89 5.38
N GLN A 114 -11.13 -15.55 4.50
CA GLN A 114 -10.71 -16.38 3.39
C GLN A 114 -9.37 -17.05 3.70
N SER A 115 -9.38 -18.38 3.82
CA SER A 115 -8.17 -19.18 4.01
C SER A 115 -7.53 -19.59 2.67
N GLY A 116 -6.33 -20.17 2.72
CA GLY A 116 -5.64 -20.71 1.53
C GLY A 116 -4.76 -19.70 0.77
N TRP A 117 -4.80 -18.41 1.12
CA TRP A 117 -3.97 -17.39 0.48
C TRP A 117 -2.47 -17.52 0.81
N GLY A 118 -2.11 -18.20 1.90
CA GLY A 118 -0.72 -18.40 2.32
C GLY A 118 0.13 -19.16 1.30
N GLU A 119 -0.40 -20.25 0.74
CA GLU A 119 0.31 -21.06 -0.27
C GLU A 119 0.50 -20.26 -1.57
N ALA A 120 -0.53 -19.54 -2.02
CA ALA A 120 -0.44 -18.66 -3.18
C ALA A 120 0.61 -17.56 -2.95
N ALA A 121 0.61 -16.93 -1.77
CA ALA A 121 1.60 -15.91 -1.43
C ALA A 121 3.04 -16.44 -1.43
N GLN A 122 3.25 -17.67 -0.93
CA GLN A 122 4.55 -18.34 -0.97
C GLN A 122 5.01 -18.66 -2.38
N ARG A 123 4.11 -19.20 -3.23
CA ARG A 123 4.40 -19.49 -4.64
C ARG A 123 4.83 -18.23 -5.39
N ILE A 124 4.09 -17.14 -5.23
CA ILE A 124 4.36 -15.86 -5.91
C ILE A 124 5.66 -15.23 -5.40
N ALA A 125 5.93 -15.30 -4.09
CA ALA A 125 7.20 -14.89 -3.52
C ALA A 125 8.37 -15.73 -4.06
N HIS A 126 8.18 -17.04 -4.27
CA HIS A 126 9.18 -17.89 -4.89
C HIS A 126 9.42 -17.51 -6.36
N LEU A 127 8.34 -17.35 -7.12
CA LEU A 127 8.36 -16.97 -8.54
C LEU A 127 9.15 -15.66 -8.77
N SER A 128 9.02 -14.69 -7.86
CA SER A 128 9.74 -13.41 -7.95
C SER A 128 11.28 -13.51 -7.89
N GLN A 129 11.85 -14.67 -7.58
CA GLN A 129 13.31 -14.88 -7.60
C GLN A 129 13.91 -14.83 -9.01
N SER A 130 13.11 -15.09 -10.05
CA SER A 130 13.56 -15.00 -11.44
C SER A 130 13.60 -13.56 -11.96
N LEU A 131 13.06 -12.60 -11.21
CA LEU A 131 13.03 -11.19 -11.60
C LEU A 131 14.40 -10.54 -11.40
N THR A 132 14.72 -9.63 -12.31
CA THR A 132 15.77 -8.63 -12.13
C THR A 132 15.14 -7.26 -11.93
N ASP A 133 15.94 -6.28 -11.51
CA ASP A 133 15.43 -4.95 -11.23
C ASP A 133 16.41 -3.82 -11.57
N SER A 134 15.85 -2.64 -11.75
CA SER A 134 16.56 -1.37 -11.78
C SER A 134 15.95 -0.44 -10.74
N GLN A 135 16.80 0.15 -9.90
CA GLN A 135 16.41 0.96 -8.76
C GLN A 135 16.91 2.39 -8.92
N ASP A 136 16.01 3.36 -8.84
CA ASP A 136 16.28 4.78 -8.60
C ASP A 136 15.68 5.13 -7.25
N LEU A 137 16.32 4.60 -6.20
CA LEU A 137 15.85 4.65 -4.82
C LEU A 137 16.84 5.42 -3.96
N HIS A 138 16.31 6.25 -3.07
CA HIS A 138 17.10 6.91 -2.03
C HIS A 138 16.47 6.67 -0.67
N TRP A 139 17.32 6.63 0.36
CA TRP A 139 16.86 6.54 1.73
C TRP A 139 16.33 7.90 2.19
N PHE A 140 15.17 7.91 2.83
CA PHE A 140 14.57 9.08 3.43
C PHE A 140 14.28 8.78 4.91
N ASP A 141 14.88 9.58 5.79
CA ASP A 141 14.59 9.58 7.21
C ASP A 141 13.71 10.77 7.57
N TRP A 142 12.65 10.49 8.31
CA TRP A 142 11.87 11.51 9.00
C TRP A 142 11.65 11.10 10.45
N THR A 143 11.60 12.10 11.32
CA THR A 143 11.39 11.93 12.75
C THR A 143 9.97 12.31 13.11
N ARG A 144 9.37 11.52 14.00
CA ARG A 144 8.08 11.84 14.61
C ARG A 144 8.15 11.62 16.12
N TYR A 145 7.56 12.53 16.88
CA TYR A 145 7.33 12.32 18.31
C TYR A 145 6.19 11.31 18.54
N SER A 146 6.48 10.24 19.27
CA SER A 146 5.51 9.22 19.67
C SER A 146 4.96 9.53 21.05
N SER A 147 3.72 10.04 21.14
CA SER A 147 3.09 10.32 22.45
C SER A 147 2.90 9.07 23.32
N ARG A 148 2.83 7.87 22.72
CA ARG A 148 2.72 6.62 23.50
C ARG A 148 4.05 6.24 24.15
N GLN A 149 5.16 6.49 23.45
CA GLN A 149 6.50 6.10 23.90
C GLN A 149 7.30 7.28 24.48
N GLN A 150 6.77 8.50 24.39
CA GLN A 150 7.39 9.77 24.77
C GLN A 150 8.81 9.95 24.21
N GLN A 151 9.02 9.52 22.95
CA GLN A 151 10.32 9.60 22.27
C GLN A 151 10.16 9.94 20.80
N GLU A 152 11.21 10.51 20.21
CA GLU A 152 11.34 10.63 18.77
C GLU A 152 11.59 9.27 18.13
N MET A 153 10.84 8.96 17.10
CA MET A 153 10.97 7.74 16.30
C MET A 153 11.52 8.12 14.93
N THR A 154 12.62 7.48 14.54
CA THR A 154 13.11 7.52 13.15
C THR A 154 12.33 6.51 12.32
N LEU A 155 11.51 7.03 11.42
CA LEU A 155 10.64 6.27 10.53
C LEU A 155 11.24 6.22 9.12
N GLY A 156 12.49 5.79 9.02
CA GLY A 156 13.21 5.69 7.74
C GLY A 156 12.66 4.63 6.78
N GLY A 157 12.83 4.87 5.50
CA GLY A 157 12.53 3.94 4.41
C GLY A 157 13.01 4.49 3.07
N VAL A 158 12.83 3.73 1.99
CA VAL A 158 13.18 4.18 0.64
C VAL A 158 12.03 4.91 -0.04
N LEU A 159 12.38 5.87 -0.89
CA LEU A 159 11.51 6.58 -1.83
C LEU A 159 12.12 6.49 -3.24
N GLY A 160 11.30 6.71 -4.27
CA GLY A 160 11.74 6.76 -5.66
C GLY A 160 11.13 5.66 -6.53
N ASN A 161 11.80 5.33 -7.63
CA ASN A 161 11.30 4.39 -8.63
C ASN A 161 11.98 3.02 -8.51
N TRP A 162 11.19 1.96 -8.59
CA TRP A 162 11.68 0.59 -8.59
C TRP A 162 11.04 -0.18 -9.75
N THR A 163 11.82 -0.54 -10.75
CA THR A 163 11.34 -1.30 -11.91
C THR A 163 11.77 -2.76 -11.81
N LEU A 164 10.80 -3.66 -11.92
CA LEU A 164 10.98 -5.10 -11.98
C LEU A 164 10.94 -5.55 -13.45
N HIS A 165 11.83 -6.45 -13.83
CA HIS A 165 11.96 -7.02 -15.17
C HIS A 165 11.92 -8.55 -15.09
N GLY A 166 11.32 -9.20 -16.09
CA GLY A 166 11.24 -10.67 -16.13
C GLY A 166 10.39 -11.20 -17.27
N ALA A 167 10.16 -12.51 -17.27
CA ALA A 167 9.26 -13.15 -18.24
C ALA A 167 7.83 -12.61 -18.08
N ALA A 168 7.12 -12.43 -19.20
CA ALA A 168 5.78 -11.86 -19.21
C ALA A 168 4.79 -12.64 -18.32
N ASP A 169 4.82 -13.97 -18.39
CA ASP A 169 3.97 -14.83 -17.56
C ASP A 169 4.28 -14.71 -16.06
N THR A 170 5.55 -14.50 -15.72
CA THR A 170 5.95 -14.26 -14.32
C THR A 170 5.44 -12.90 -13.82
N LEU A 171 5.61 -11.85 -14.62
CA LEU A 171 5.10 -10.52 -14.29
C LEU A 171 3.57 -10.52 -14.22
N ALA A 172 2.91 -11.29 -15.08
CA ALA A 172 1.46 -11.49 -15.09
C ALA A 172 0.94 -12.03 -13.76
N GLU A 173 1.59 -13.05 -13.20
CA GLU A 173 1.19 -13.63 -11.92
C GLU A 173 1.46 -12.71 -10.73
N ILE A 174 2.50 -11.88 -10.80
CA ILE A 174 2.92 -10.97 -9.73
C ILE A 174 2.09 -9.67 -9.75
N ALA A 175 1.67 -9.19 -10.93
CA ALA A 175 1.01 -7.91 -11.11
C ALA A 175 -0.24 -7.69 -10.23
N PRO A 176 -1.18 -8.66 -10.09
CA PRO A 176 -2.36 -8.48 -9.23
C PRO A 176 -2.00 -8.22 -7.76
N TRP A 177 -0.94 -8.85 -7.26
CA TRP A 177 -0.47 -8.64 -5.88
C TRP A 177 0.13 -7.26 -5.70
N LEU A 178 0.99 -6.84 -6.63
CA LEU A 178 1.56 -5.50 -6.62
C LEU A 178 0.47 -4.43 -6.80
N TRP A 179 -0.57 -4.70 -7.58
CA TRP A 179 -1.69 -3.80 -7.74
C TRP A 179 -2.44 -3.61 -6.42
N LEU A 180 -2.72 -4.72 -5.72
CA LEU A 180 -3.38 -4.68 -4.41
C LEU A 180 -2.52 -3.96 -3.36
N GLY A 181 -1.20 -4.11 -3.42
CA GLY A 181 -0.27 -3.43 -2.51
C GLY A 181 -0.32 -1.90 -2.58
N GLN A 182 -0.81 -1.30 -3.67
CA GLN A 182 -1.06 0.16 -3.75
C GLN A 182 -2.07 0.61 -2.68
N TRP A 183 -3.11 -0.20 -2.46
CA TRP A 183 -4.18 0.08 -1.49
C TRP A 183 -3.81 -0.36 -0.08
N LEU A 184 -3.09 -1.48 0.03
CA LEU A 184 -2.75 -2.05 1.34
C LEU A 184 -1.54 -1.37 1.98
N HIS A 185 -0.73 -0.67 1.19
CA HIS A 185 0.65 -0.30 1.51
C HIS A 185 1.51 -1.52 1.86
N VAL A 186 2.83 -1.35 1.97
CA VAL A 186 3.76 -2.48 2.16
C VAL A 186 4.83 -2.18 3.22
N GLY A 187 5.31 -3.23 3.87
CA GLY A 187 6.45 -3.16 4.76
C GLY A 187 6.11 -2.70 6.17
N LYS A 188 7.14 -2.34 6.92
CA LYS A 188 7.00 -1.93 8.33
C LYS A 188 6.23 -0.61 8.39
N ASN A 189 5.28 -0.55 9.33
CA ASN A 189 4.47 0.64 9.62
C ASN A 189 3.50 1.06 8.49
N ALA A 190 3.10 0.13 7.62
CA ALA A 190 2.08 0.37 6.59
C ALA A 190 0.79 0.98 7.14
N SER A 191 0.33 0.55 8.32
CA SER A 191 -0.85 1.12 8.99
C SER A 191 -0.70 2.57 9.46
N MET A 192 0.52 3.11 9.42
CA MET A 192 0.81 4.53 9.71
C MET A 192 1.05 5.34 8.43
N GLY A 193 0.67 4.80 7.25
CA GLY A 193 0.80 5.49 5.97
C GLY A 193 2.16 5.31 5.27
N MET A 194 3.08 4.51 5.82
CA MET A 194 4.36 4.18 5.17
C MET A 194 4.20 3.15 4.05
N GLY A 195 5.16 3.09 3.13
CA GLY A 195 5.21 2.09 2.04
C GLY A 195 4.06 2.12 1.04
N GLY A 196 3.47 3.29 0.81
CA GLY A 196 2.51 3.53 -0.27
C GLY A 196 3.25 3.76 -1.59
N TYR A 197 2.69 3.23 -2.68
CA TYR A 197 3.23 3.39 -4.02
C TYR A 197 2.12 3.30 -5.07
N THR A 198 2.44 3.73 -6.29
CA THR A 198 1.62 3.51 -7.48
C THR A 198 2.37 2.69 -8.54
N LEU A 199 1.64 1.99 -9.39
CA LEU A 199 2.17 1.23 -10.51
C LEU A 199 2.12 2.03 -11.82
N PHE A 200 3.13 1.83 -12.66
CA PHE A 200 3.18 2.28 -14.04
C PHE A 200 3.53 1.09 -14.95
N SER A 201 2.69 0.86 -15.95
CA SER A 201 3.02 0.04 -17.12
C SER A 201 3.34 0.99 -18.27
N ARG A 202 4.60 1.07 -18.69
CA ARG A 202 4.98 1.61 -20.00
C ARG A 202 5.50 0.47 -20.85
#